data_AF-M3IIE3-F1
#
_entry.id   AF-M3IIE3-F1
#
_cell.length_a   1.000
_cell.length_b   1.000
_cell.length_c   1.000
_cell.angle_alpha   90.00
_cell.angle_beta   90.00
_cell.angle_gamma   90.00
#
_symmetry.space_group_name_H-M   'P 1'
#
loop_
_entity.id
_entity.type
_entity.pdbx_description
1 polymer ?
#
loop_
_entity_poly.entity_id
_entity_poly.type
_entity_poly.pdbx_seq_one_letter_code
_entity_poly.pdbx_strand_id
1 'polypeptide(L)'
;MKRLYHTINHKIILWKIWFRKLIQPEFWPSWIFYSPLVPYIFFLTIRYKGLGTICAANPGIPLGGLVGESKEQIFNNLNSKHSLKFLKLFREENRFDLIYKIILKNKFKFPYILKPDSGQRGCGIKLVKTKKKFLNIGIIPT
;
A
#
# COMPACT_ATOMS: atom_id res chain seq x y z
N MET A 1 19.91 -42.71 12.16
CA MET A 1 20.60 -41.51 12.70
C MET A 1 20.44 -40.24 11.86
N LYS A 2 20.59 -40.25 10.52
CA LYS A 2 20.45 -39.04 9.66
C LYS A 2 19.07 -38.33 9.74
N ARG A 3 17.97 -39.09 9.88
CA ARG A 3 16.60 -38.55 9.94
C ARG A 3 16.31 -37.73 11.21
N LEU A 4 16.92 -38.08 12.35
CA LEU A 4 16.80 -37.32 13.60
C LEU A 4 17.60 -36.01 13.55
N TYR A 5 18.80 -36.05 12.97
CA TYR A 5 19.67 -34.88 12.82
C TYR A 5 19.04 -33.79 11.94
N HIS A 6 18.36 -34.19 10.86
CA HIS A 6 17.69 -33.27 9.95
C HIS A 6 16.49 -32.55 10.60
N THR A 7 15.73 -33.24 11.44
CA THR A 7 14.57 -32.67 12.14
C THR A 7 14.98 -31.66 13.21
N ILE A 8 16.08 -31.93 13.92
CA ILE A 8 16.64 -31.03 14.95
C ILE A 8 17.13 -29.73 14.31
N ASN A 9 17.87 -29.81 13.20
CA ASN A 9 18.32 -28.62 12.47
C ASN A 9 17.16 -27.79 11.92
N HIS A 10 16.09 -28.44 11.42
CA HIS A 10 14.89 -27.72 10.99
C HIS A 10 14.23 -26.96 12.15
N LYS A 11 14.11 -27.57 13.34
CA LYS A 11 13.53 -26.90 14.51
C LYS A 11 14.34 -25.68 14.94
N ILE A 12 15.67 -25.76 14.95
CA ILE A 12 16.56 -24.65 15.30
C ILE A 12 16.43 -23.49 14.30
N ILE A 13 16.41 -23.79 13.00
CA ILE A 13 16.23 -22.78 11.94
C ILE A 13 14.87 -22.10 12.07
N LEU A 14 13.80 -22.87 12.30
CA LEU A 14 12.45 -22.35 12.50
C LEU A 14 12.36 -21.45 13.72
N TRP A 15 12.99 -21.83 14.84
CA TRP A 15 13.10 -20.99 16.04
C TRP A 15 13.83 -19.67 15.75
N LYS A 16 14.98 -19.73 15.06
CA LYS A 16 15.75 -18.54 14.69
C LYS A 16 14.94 -17.58 13.79
N ILE A 17 14.15 -18.12 12.85
CA ILE A 17 13.24 -17.32 12.02
C ILE A 17 12.13 -16.72 12.86
N TRP A 18 11.55 -17.49 13.78
CA TRP A 18 10.47 -17.02 14.67
C TRP A 18 10.93 -15.87 15.56
N PHE A 19 12.08 -15.98 16.22
CA PHE A 19 12.66 -14.89 17.02
C PHE A 19 12.94 -13.64 16.18
N ARG A 20 13.47 -13.81 14.96
CA ARG A 20 13.68 -12.67 14.05
C ARG A 20 12.37 -11.96 13.72
N LYS A 21 11.27 -12.69 13.50
CA LYS A 21 9.95 -12.08 13.23
C LYS A 21 9.37 -11.37 14.45
N LEU A 22 9.65 -11.83 15.66
CA LEU A 22 9.19 -11.17 16.88
C LEU A 22 9.84 -9.80 17.11
N ILE A 23 11.10 -9.62 16.74
CA ILE A 23 11.82 -8.36 16.98
C ILE A 23 11.59 -7.34 15.85
N GLN A 24 11.15 -7.81 14.68
CA GLN A 24 10.95 -6.97 13.49
C GLN A 24 9.47 -6.59 13.33
N PRO A 25 9.08 -5.32 13.56
CA PRO A 25 7.68 -4.89 13.51
C PRO A 25 7.00 -5.11 12.15
N GLU A 26 7.76 -5.14 11.06
CA GLU A 26 7.28 -5.42 9.70
C GLU A 26 6.59 -6.79 9.55
N PHE A 27 6.88 -7.74 10.44
CA PHE A 27 6.23 -9.06 10.45
C PHE A 27 5.12 -9.19 11.48
N TRP A 28 4.81 -8.14 12.25
CA TRP A 28 3.79 -8.21 13.27
C TRP A 28 2.39 -8.22 12.65
N PRO A 29 1.46 -9.00 13.23
CA PRO A 29 0.04 -8.84 12.94
C PRO A 29 -0.37 -7.39 13.13
N SER A 30 -1.20 -6.88 12.23
CA SER A 30 -1.54 -5.46 12.22
C SER A 30 -2.19 -4.99 13.52
N TRP A 31 -3.03 -5.82 14.14
CA TRP A 31 -3.67 -5.47 15.40
C TRP A 31 -2.66 -5.26 16.54
N ILE A 32 -1.54 -6.01 16.59
CA ILE A 32 -0.45 -5.79 17.55
C ILE A 32 0.27 -4.49 17.22
N PHE A 33 0.60 -4.30 15.94
CA PHE A 33 1.33 -3.12 15.50
C PHE A 33 0.59 -1.82 15.85
N TYR A 34 -0.74 -1.79 15.70
CA TYR A 34 -1.56 -0.61 15.99
C TYR A 34 -2.12 -0.57 17.42
N SER A 35 -1.97 -1.62 18.24
CA SER A 35 -2.53 -1.62 19.61
C SER A 35 -2.01 -0.49 20.51
N PRO A 36 -0.73 -0.05 20.44
CA PRO A 36 -0.25 1.07 21.25
C PRO A 36 -0.89 2.41 20.89
N LEU A 37 -1.46 2.53 19.68
CA LEU A 37 -2.11 3.75 19.21
C LEU A 37 -3.49 3.95 19.85
N VAL A 38 -4.19 2.85 20.19
CA VAL A 38 -5.55 2.87 20.75
C VAL A 38 -5.66 3.72 22.04
N PRO A 39 -4.83 3.51 23.09
CA PRO A 39 -4.92 4.32 24.31
C PRO A 39 -4.61 5.80 24.05
N TYR A 40 -3.72 6.10 23.10
CA TYR A 40 -3.40 7.48 22.74
C TYR A 40 -4.57 8.15 22.00
N ILE A 41 -5.20 7.47 21.05
CA ILE A 41 -6.43 7.94 20.39
C ILE A 41 -7.55 8.18 21.42
N PHE A 42 -7.69 7.27 22.38
CA PHE A 42 -8.67 7.40 23.45
C PHE A 42 -8.39 8.63 24.32
N PHE A 43 -7.13 8.84 24.72
CA PHE A 43 -6.69 10.03 25.44
C PHE A 43 -6.98 11.33 24.66
N LEU A 44 -6.65 11.38 23.36
CA LEU A 44 -6.91 12.53 22.51
C LEU A 44 -8.41 12.81 22.37
N THR A 45 -9.22 11.76 22.23
CA THR A 45 -10.68 11.85 22.17
C THR A 45 -11.24 12.53 23.41
N ILE A 46 -10.79 12.13 24.60
CA ILE A 46 -11.20 12.74 25.87
C ILE A 46 -10.72 14.18 25.96
N ARG A 47 -9.43 14.42 25.68
CA ARG A 47 -8.80 15.73 25.80
C ARG A 47 -9.47 16.78 24.91
N TYR A 48 -9.78 16.42 23.67
CA TYR A 48 -10.37 17.31 22.67
C TYR A 48 -11.89 17.15 22.53
N LYS A 49 -12.51 16.34 23.39
CA LYS A 49 -13.97 16.12 23.48
C LYS A 49 -14.61 15.74 22.14
N GLY A 50 -13.93 14.94 21.34
CA GLY A 50 -14.42 14.58 20.01
C GLY A 50 -13.78 13.31 19.45
N LEU A 51 -14.62 12.35 19.04
CA LEU A 51 -14.19 11.12 18.38
C LEU A 51 -13.56 11.38 17.01
N GLY A 52 -14.00 12.44 16.32
CA GLY A 52 -13.46 12.86 15.02
C GLY A 52 -12.09 13.53 15.07
N THR A 53 -11.51 13.77 16.26
CA THR A 53 -10.24 14.49 16.41
C THR A 53 -9.11 13.81 15.64
N ILE A 54 -9.10 12.48 15.58
CA ILE A 54 -8.11 11.70 14.82
C ILE A 54 -8.20 11.93 13.31
N CYS A 55 -9.38 12.28 12.79
CA CYS A 55 -9.60 12.58 11.38
C CYS A 55 -9.16 13.99 11.00
N ALA A 56 -8.75 14.83 11.98
CA ALA A 56 -8.30 16.19 11.76
C ALA A 56 -6.77 16.31 11.61
N ALA A 57 -6.05 15.18 11.49
CA ALA A 57 -4.59 15.16 11.42
C ALA A 57 -4.01 15.97 10.24
N ASN A 58 -4.71 15.97 9.10
CA ASN A 58 -4.34 16.78 7.94
C ASN A 58 -5.60 17.23 7.19
N PRO A 59 -5.95 18.53 7.17
CA PRO A 59 -7.15 19.02 6.50
C PRO A 59 -7.09 18.89 4.96
N GLY A 60 -5.89 18.76 4.39
CA GLY A 60 -5.69 18.56 2.96
C GLY A 60 -5.94 17.12 2.49
N ILE A 61 -6.24 16.19 3.40
CA ILE A 61 -6.48 14.77 3.11
C ILE A 61 -7.83 14.35 3.73
N PRO A 62 -8.73 13.70 2.97
CA PRO A 62 -9.97 13.15 3.51
C PRO A 62 -9.73 12.27 4.75
N LEU A 63 -10.55 12.47 5.80
CA LEU A 63 -10.43 11.78 7.09
C LEU A 63 -9.03 11.88 7.73
N GLY A 64 -8.24 12.90 7.39
CA GLY A 64 -6.88 13.06 7.91
C GLY A 64 -5.91 11.95 7.47
N GLY A 65 -6.28 11.16 6.46
CA GLY A 65 -5.51 10.00 6.00
C GLY A 65 -5.76 8.69 6.75
N LEU A 66 -6.92 8.54 7.42
CA LEU A 66 -7.27 7.32 8.15
C LEU A 66 -7.43 6.09 7.23
N VAL A 67 -8.31 6.19 6.24
CA VAL A 67 -8.60 5.13 5.25
C VAL A 67 -9.38 5.69 4.07
N GLY A 68 -9.18 5.09 2.90
CA GLY A 68 -10.01 5.33 1.72
C GLY A 68 -9.66 6.61 0.95
N GLU A 69 -8.54 7.24 1.29
CA GLU A 69 -8.05 8.43 0.60
C GLU A 69 -7.65 8.12 -0.85
N SER A 70 -8.07 8.99 -1.78
CA SER A 70 -7.68 8.90 -3.19
C SER A 70 -6.24 9.41 -3.35
N LYS A 71 -5.38 8.56 -3.91
CA LYS A 71 -4.01 8.94 -4.22
C LYS A 71 -3.97 10.07 -5.26
N GLU A 72 -4.84 10.05 -6.26
CA GLU A 72 -4.93 11.15 -7.23
C GLU A 72 -5.24 12.49 -6.55
N GLN A 73 -6.23 12.52 -5.65
CA GLN A 73 -6.60 13.76 -4.94
C GLN A 73 -5.42 14.31 -4.11
N ILE A 74 -4.73 13.44 -3.37
CA ILE A 74 -3.55 13.84 -2.59
C ILE A 74 -2.45 14.37 -3.50
N PHE A 75 -2.16 13.67 -4.61
CA PHE A 75 -1.11 14.08 -5.54
C PHE A 75 -1.41 15.42 -6.23
N ASN A 76 -2.67 15.66 -6.61
CA ASN A 76 -3.08 16.93 -7.20
C ASN A 76 -2.95 18.10 -6.20
N ASN A 77 -3.20 17.86 -4.92
CA ASN A 77 -3.08 18.88 -3.87
C ASN A 77 -1.63 19.28 -3.54
N LEU A 78 -0.63 18.44 -3.84
CA LEU A 78 0.77 18.72 -3.50
C LEU A 78 1.40 19.85 -4.33
N ASN A 79 0.80 20.21 -5.48
CA ASN A 79 1.24 21.27 -6.42
C ASN A 79 2.77 21.50 -6.47
N SER A 80 3.54 20.42 -6.58
CA SER A 80 5.00 20.44 -6.44
C SER A 80 5.66 20.00 -7.73
N LYS A 81 6.69 20.75 -8.15
CA LYS A 81 7.57 20.41 -9.27
C LYS A 81 8.35 19.11 -9.03
N HIS A 82 8.44 18.65 -7.78
CA HIS A 82 9.10 17.40 -7.39
C HIS A 82 8.13 16.21 -7.32
N SER A 83 6.85 16.41 -7.67
CA SER A 83 5.89 15.31 -7.72
C SER A 83 6.18 14.37 -8.89
N LEU A 84 6.05 13.07 -8.63
CA LEU A 84 6.16 12.06 -9.69
C LEU A 84 4.97 12.20 -10.64
N LYS A 85 5.24 12.15 -11.93
CA LYS A 85 4.19 12.06 -12.95
C LYS A 85 3.39 10.78 -12.72
N PHE A 86 2.08 10.90 -12.69
CA PHE A 86 1.17 9.76 -12.60
C PHE A 86 0.04 9.92 -13.63
N LEU A 87 -0.63 8.82 -13.92
CA LEU A 87 -1.79 8.78 -14.78
C LEU A 87 -2.84 7.88 -14.12
N LYS A 88 -4.01 8.43 -13.81
CA LYS A 88 -5.14 7.61 -13.37
C LYS A 88 -5.74 6.90 -14.56
N LEU A 89 -5.93 5.59 -14.40
CA LEU A 89 -6.58 4.76 -15.41
C LEU A 89 -7.98 4.44 -14.91
N PHE A 90 -8.98 4.66 -15.76
CA PHE A 90 -10.35 4.23 -15.49
C PHE A 90 -10.52 2.78 -15.95
N ARG A 91 -11.28 2.00 -15.18
CA ARG A 91 -11.63 0.65 -15.57
C ARG A 91 -12.62 0.73 -16.74
N GLU A 92 -12.13 0.49 -17.95
CA GLU A 92 -12.97 0.17 -19.10
C GLU A 92 -12.50 -1.16 -19.67
N GLU A 93 -13.38 -2.17 -19.61
CA GLU A 93 -13.03 -3.57 -19.83
C GLU A 93 -12.59 -3.90 -21.27
N ASN A 94 -12.67 -2.96 -22.21
CA ASN A 94 -12.38 -3.21 -23.63
C ASN A 94 -11.54 -2.14 -24.35
N ARG A 95 -10.76 -1.31 -23.63
CA ARG A 95 -10.04 -0.17 -24.26
C ARG A 95 -8.52 -0.12 -24.00
N PHE A 96 -7.84 -1.27 -23.99
CA PHE A 96 -6.37 -1.30 -23.84
C PHE A 96 -5.65 -0.35 -24.80
N ASP A 97 -6.04 -0.33 -26.07
CA ASP A 97 -5.40 0.51 -27.08
C ASP A 97 -5.58 2.00 -26.79
N LEU A 98 -6.72 2.40 -26.21
CA LEU A 98 -6.97 3.77 -25.78
C LEU A 98 -6.04 4.12 -24.60
N ILE A 99 -5.99 3.25 -23.60
CA ILE A 99 -5.10 3.42 -22.43
C ILE A 99 -3.65 3.53 -22.88
N TYR A 100 -3.20 2.65 -23.77
CA TYR A 100 -1.83 2.64 -24.26
C TYR A 100 -1.51 3.90 -25.08
N LYS A 101 -2.44 4.39 -25.91
CA LYS A 101 -2.31 5.68 -26.60
C LYS A 101 -2.17 6.85 -25.61
N ILE A 102 -2.95 6.86 -24.54
CA ILE A 102 -2.87 7.91 -23.50
C ILE A 102 -1.52 7.84 -22.78
N ILE A 103 -1.04 6.65 -22.43
CA ILE A 103 0.28 6.43 -21.80
C ILE A 103 1.40 6.97 -22.70
N LEU A 104 1.36 6.63 -24.00
CA LEU A 104 2.35 7.10 -24.98
C LEU A 104 2.29 8.63 -25.18
N LYS A 105 1.08 9.21 -25.26
CA LYS A 105 0.88 10.67 -25.35
C LYS A 105 1.49 11.39 -24.14
N ASN A 106 1.37 10.80 -22.95
CA ASN A 106 1.95 11.32 -21.71
C ASN A 106 3.43 10.98 -21.50
N LYS A 107 4.08 10.35 -22.50
CA LYS A 107 5.52 10.02 -22.51
C LYS A 107 5.96 9.10 -21.36
N PHE A 108 5.07 8.25 -20.84
CA PHE A 108 5.43 7.26 -19.83
C PHE A 108 6.21 6.09 -20.44
N LYS A 109 7.39 5.80 -19.88
CA LYS A 109 8.24 4.67 -20.29
C LYS A 109 8.20 3.55 -19.25
N PHE A 110 8.29 2.31 -19.69
CA PHE A 110 8.45 1.17 -18.78
C PHE A 110 9.74 1.32 -17.96
N PRO A 111 9.79 0.76 -16.73
CA PRO A 111 8.72 0.00 -16.07
C PRO A 111 7.63 0.89 -15.44
N TYR A 112 6.40 0.38 -15.40
CA TYR A 112 5.26 1.03 -14.74
C TYR A 112 4.99 0.41 -13.37
N ILE A 113 4.62 1.26 -12.40
CA ILE A 113 4.07 0.84 -11.12
C ILE A 113 2.57 1.09 -11.18
N LEU A 114 1.78 0.02 -11.23
CA LEU A 114 0.34 0.10 -11.10
C LEU A 114 -0.02 0.00 -9.62
N LYS A 115 -0.90 0.89 -9.18
CA LYS A 115 -1.45 0.90 -7.82
C LYS A 115 -2.94 1.26 -7.90
N PRO A 116 -3.78 0.70 -7.01
CA PRO A 116 -5.16 1.15 -6.90
C PRO A 116 -5.20 2.58 -6.32
N ASP A 117 -6.21 3.36 -6.72
CA ASP A 117 -6.35 4.75 -6.28
C ASP A 117 -6.59 4.82 -4.77
N SER A 118 -7.56 4.04 -4.27
CA SER A 118 -7.74 3.69 -2.86
C SER A 118 -7.00 2.40 -2.56
N GLY A 119 -6.15 2.36 -1.53
CA GLY A 119 -5.47 1.10 -1.19
C GLY A 119 -4.37 1.30 -0.17
N GLN A 120 -4.24 0.31 0.72
CA GLN A 120 -3.38 0.36 1.90
C GLN A 120 -2.30 -0.73 1.85
N ARG A 121 -1.20 -0.51 2.56
CA ARG A 121 -0.15 -1.52 2.81
C ARG A 121 0.42 -2.20 1.56
N GLY A 122 0.45 -1.49 0.44
CA GLY A 122 0.94 -2.02 -0.82
C GLY A 122 0.04 -3.08 -1.48
N CYS A 123 -1.18 -3.31 -0.97
CA CYS A 123 -2.15 -4.16 -1.64
C CYS A 123 -2.45 -3.65 -3.05
N GLY A 124 -2.50 -4.56 -4.00
CA GLY A 124 -2.80 -4.25 -5.40
C GLY A 124 -1.65 -3.59 -6.19
N ILE A 125 -0.47 -3.39 -5.59
CA ILE A 125 0.69 -2.87 -6.31
C ILE A 125 1.25 -3.94 -7.27
N LYS A 126 1.45 -3.57 -8.54
CA LYS A 126 2.06 -4.43 -9.55
C LYS A 126 3.15 -3.69 -10.32
N LEU A 127 4.33 -4.30 -10.41
CA LEU A 127 5.42 -3.85 -11.27
C LEU A 127 5.28 -4.45 -12.68
N VAL A 128 5.20 -3.59 -13.68
CA VAL A 128 5.01 -3.96 -15.08
C VAL A 128 6.23 -3.53 -15.87
N LYS A 129 7.00 -4.51 -16.36
CA LYS A 129 8.25 -4.23 -17.08
C LYS A 129 8.08 -4.21 -18.60
N THR A 130 7.00 -4.79 -19.12
CA THR A 130 6.80 -4.97 -20.58
C THR A 130 5.33 -4.78 -20.97
N LYS A 131 5.11 -4.43 -22.25
CA LYS A 131 3.77 -4.30 -22.84
C LYS A 131 2.96 -5.60 -22.72
N LYS A 132 3.57 -6.75 -22.99
CA LYS A 132 2.92 -8.07 -22.86
C LYS A 132 2.41 -8.32 -21.43
N LYS A 133 3.23 -7.96 -20.43
CA LYS A 133 2.81 -8.09 -19.02
C LYS A 133 1.70 -7.12 -18.67
N PHE A 134 1.69 -5.91 -19.24
CA PHE A 134 0.64 -4.92 -19.03
C PHE A 134 -0.72 -5.41 -19.55
N LEU A 135 -0.76 -6.01 -20.75
CA LEU A 135 -1.96 -6.62 -21.36
C LEU A 135 -2.56 -7.74 -20.50
N ASN A 136 -1.70 -8.54 -19.87
CA ASN A 136 -2.12 -9.72 -19.10
C ASN A 136 -2.46 -9.39 -17.64
N ILE A 137 -2.46 -8.12 -17.23
CA ILE A 137 -2.87 -7.75 -15.89
C ILE A 137 -4.39 -7.87 -15.82
N GLY A 138 -4.84 -9.04 -15.38
CA GLY A 138 -6.20 -9.22 -14.89
C GLY A 138 -6.53 -8.13 -13.87
N ILE A 139 -7.80 -7.75 -13.90
CA ILE A 139 -8.46 -6.72 -13.09
C ILE A 139 -7.75 -6.50 -11.75
N ILE A 140 -7.14 -5.32 -11.57
CA ILE A 140 -6.67 -4.90 -10.25
C ILE A 140 -7.94 -4.39 -9.52
N PRO A 141 -8.33 -5.01 -8.40
CA PRO A 141 -9.42 -4.46 -7.59
C PRO A 141 -9.01 -3.08 -7.09
N THR A 142 -9.91 -2.11 -7.28
CA THR A 142 -9.85 -0.75 -6.73
C THR A 142 -10.18 -0.76 -5.26
#